data_AF-A0A9P7XGS5-F1
#
_entry.id   AF-A0A9P7XGS5-F1
#
_cell.length_a   1.000
_cell.length_b   1.000
_cell.length_c   1.000
_cell.angle_alpha   90.00
_cell.angle_beta   90.00
_cell.angle_gamma   90.00
#
_symmetry.space_group_name_H-M   'P 1'
#
loop_
_entity.id
_entity.type
_entity.pdbx_description
1 polymer ?
#
loop_
_entity_poly.entity_id
_entity_poly.type
_entity_poly.pdbx_seq_one_letter_code
_entity_poly.pdbx_strand_id
1 'polypeptide(L)'
;MSKLTGTHSEVAAYEFTTLTTVPGTVKVHGAPIQILDLPGIVEGANDGRGRGRQVIAVARTCNLIFIVLDVLKPLGDKALIEAELEGFGIRLNKKPPAIVARKKERGGINITHTVPLTKMDQDEIRAVLGEYKMANCDIAIRQVDATIDDLVDVIEGNRVYIPAIYVLNKIDAISIEELDLLYKIPNSVPISSKEWLNIDELIDVMWDKLDLVRVYTKPRGNAPDYTSPVVLRKGRSSVEDFCHSIHKEIAKNMKYAVVWGSSAKHSRGQKVGLEHALEDEDVVTIVKK
;
A
#
# COMPACT_ATOMS: atom_id res chain seq x y z
N MET A 1 5.43 -6.14 -17.20
CA MET A 1 4.91 -4.81 -17.58
C MET A 1 4.33 -4.77 -18.99
N SER A 2 5.13 -4.85 -20.05
CA SER A 2 4.63 -4.57 -21.42
C SER A 2 3.43 -5.41 -21.86
N LYS A 3 3.40 -6.71 -21.52
CA LYS A 3 2.24 -7.58 -21.80
C LYS A 3 1.00 -7.26 -20.96
N LEU A 4 1.15 -6.77 -19.72
CA LEU A 4 0.03 -6.44 -18.82
C LEU A 4 -0.65 -5.12 -19.19
N THR A 5 0.12 -4.12 -19.59
CA THR A 5 -0.37 -2.76 -19.83
C THR A 5 -0.55 -2.43 -21.30
N GLY A 6 -0.09 -3.29 -22.21
CA GLY A 6 -0.06 -3.02 -23.66
C GLY A 6 0.88 -1.88 -24.07
N THR A 7 1.59 -1.27 -23.11
CA THR A 7 2.58 -0.21 -23.34
C THR A 7 3.95 -0.85 -23.57
N HIS A 8 4.58 -0.61 -24.71
CA HIS A 8 5.97 -1.00 -24.92
C HIS A 8 6.87 -0.22 -23.95
N SER A 9 7.34 -0.87 -22.89
CA SER A 9 8.54 -0.41 -22.18
C SER A 9 9.70 -0.67 -23.13
N GLU A 10 10.47 0.36 -23.50
CA GLU A 10 11.72 0.16 -24.25
C GLU A 10 12.61 -0.76 -23.41
N VAL A 11 12.68 -2.03 -23.80
CA VAL A 11 13.68 -2.96 -23.29
C VAL A 11 14.99 -2.51 -23.90
N ALA A 12 15.61 -1.48 -23.33
CA ALA A 12 16.98 -1.16 -23.63
C ALA A 12 17.77 -2.44 -23.32
N ALA A 13 18.49 -2.97 -24.30
CA ALA A 13 19.24 -4.23 -24.22
C ALA A 13 20.39 -4.22 -23.19
N TYR A 14 20.41 -3.20 -22.33
CA TYR A 14 21.28 -3.05 -21.20
C TYR A 14 20.38 -2.82 -19.98
N GLU A 15 20.47 -3.74 -19.01
CA GLU A 15 20.13 -3.44 -17.63
C GLU A 15 20.73 -2.05 -17.29
N PHE A 16 20.04 -1.23 -16.49
CA PHE A 16 20.59 0.01 -15.88
C PHE A 16 20.47 1.38 -16.61
N THR A 17 19.70 1.57 -17.69
CA THR A 17 19.71 2.88 -18.40
C THR A 17 18.44 3.75 -18.36
N THR A 18 17.28 3.25 -17.96
CA THR A 18 16.08 4.11 -17.85
C THR A 18 15.90 4.58 -16.41
N LEU A 19 16.05 5.88 -16.14
CA LEU A 19 15.86 6.49 -14.81
C LEU A 19 14.52 7.24 -14.69
N THR A 20 13.63 7.04 -15.66
CA THR A 20 12.29 7.62 -15.72
C THR A 20 11.26 6.53 -15.52
N THR A 21 10.40 6.67 -14.52
CA THR A 21 9.30 5.74 -14.28
C THR A 21 8.32 5.78 -15.45
N VAL A 22 8.04 4.62 -16.06
CA VAL A 22 7.11 4.52 -17.19
C VAL A 22 5.76 4.06 -16.65
N PRO A 23 4.72 4.92 -16.65
CA PRO A 23 3.39 4.52 -16.23
C PRO A 23 2.67 3.75 -17.33
N GLY A 24 2.15 2.57 -17.00
CA GLY A 24 1.12 1.88 -17.76
C GLY A 24 -0.21 1.90 -17.01
N THR A 25 -1.34 1.80 -17.70
CA THR A 25 -2.66 1.69 -17.05
C THR A 25 -3.32 0.40 -17.49
N VAL A 26 -3.86 -0.35 -16.52
CA VAL A 26 -4.70 -1.53 -16.75
C VAL A 26 -6.07 -1.30 -16.12
N LYS A 27 -7.14 -1.79 -16.75
CA LYS A 27 -8.49 -1.72 -16.18
C LYS A 27 -8.83 -3.08 -15.57
N VAL A 28 -9.02 -3.12 -14.25
CA VAL A 28 -9.36 -4.34 -13.49
C VAL A 28 -10.69 -4.09 -12.79
N HIS A 29 -11.67 -4.97 -13.00
CA HIS A 29 -13.04 -4.85 -12.42
C HIS A 29 -13.69 -3.45 -12.55
N GLY A 30 -13.42 -2.73 -13.65
CA GLY A 30 -13.94 -1.38 -13.87
C GLY A 30 -13.03 -0.25 -13.38
N ALA A 31 -12.09 -0.54 -12.49
CA ALA A 31 -11.16 0.42 -11.91
C ALA A 31 -9.90 0.59 -12.78
N PRO A 32 -9.49 1.82 -13.11
CA PRO A 32 -8.19 2.07 -13.72
C PRO A 32 -7.09 1.96 -12.66
N ILE A 33 -6.16 1.04 -12.86
CA ILE A 33 -4.98 0.82 -12.01
C ILE A 33 -3.75 1.26 -12.78
N GLN A 34 -2.98 2.17 -12.19
CA GLN A 34 -1.69 2.59 -12.74
C GLN A 34 -0.59 1.66 -12.23
N ILE A 35 0.19 1.12 -13.16
CA ILE A 35 1.38 0.33 -12.84
C ILE A 35 2.60 1.13 -13.23
N LEU A 36 3.54 1.26 -12.29
CA LEU A 36 4.75 2.04 -12.42
C LEU A 36 5.94 1.09 -12.41
N ASP A 37 6.78 1.19 -13.43
CA ASP A 37 8.08 0.52 -13.42
C ASP A 37 9.10 1.39 -12.66
N LEU A 38 9.78 0.81 -11.67
CA LEU A 38 10.72 1.51 -10.78
C LEU A 38 12.15 1.03 -11.03
N PRO A 39 12.84 1.58 -12.04
CA PRO A 39 14.22 1.21 -12.32
C PRO A 39 15.18 1.81 -11.29
N GLY A 40 16.23 1.06 -10.91
CA GLY A 40 17.35 1.59 -10.14
C GLY A 40 17.12 1.76 -8.63
N ILE A 41 16.23 0.97 -8.02
CA ILE A 41 16.17 0.86 -6.55
C ILE A 41 17.47 0.20 -6.02
N VAL A 42 18.01 -0.77 -6.79
CA VAL A 42 19.06 -1.75 -6.44
C VAL A 42 20.51 -1.25 -6.48
N GLU A 43 20.80 -0.10 -7.11
CA GLU A 43 22.17 0.42 -7.20
C GLU A 43 22.22 1.95 -7.04
N GLY A 44 22.93 2.43 -6.01
CA GLY A 44 23.38 3.82 -5.91
C GLY A 44 22.30 4.86 -5.58
N ALA A 45 21.08 4.44 -5.18
CA ALA A 45 20.03 5.38 -4.80
C ALA A 45 20.36 6.18 -3.51
N ASN A 46 21.29 5.67 -2.68
CA ASN A 46 21.83 6.34 -1.50
C ASN A 46 22.99 7.32 -1.80
N ASP A 47 23.56 7.37 -3.00
CA ASP A 47 24.69 8.25 -3.36
C ASP A 47 24.33 9.73 -3.53
N GLY A 48 23.08 10.12 -3.21
CA GLY A 48 22.65 11.52 -3.23
C GLY A 48 22.60 12.17 -4.63
N ARG A 49 22.87 11.44 -5.71
CA ARG A 49 22.67 11.93 -7.08
C ARG A 49 21.17 12.08 -7.32
N GLY A 50 20.73 13.29 -7.64
CA GLY A 50 19.34 13.77 -7.49
C GLY A 50 18.21 13.00 -8.17
N ARG A 51 18.48 11.96 -8.98
CA ARG A 51 17.46 11.15 -9.66
C ARG A 51 17.04 9.90 -8.88
N GLY A 52 17.89 9.33 -8.01
CA GLY A 52 17.50 8.20 -7.14
C GLY A 52 16.39 8.57 -6.15
N ARG A 53 16.44 9.80 -5.61
CA ARG A 53 15.38 10.36 -4.75
C ARG A 53 14.00 10.40 -5.42
N GLN A 54 13.94 10.57 -6.74
CA GLN A 54 12.67 10.63 -7.46
C GLN A 54 12.00 9.25 -7.53
N VAL A 55 12.76 8.20 -7.84
CA VAL A 55 12.27 6.81 -7.88
C VAL A 55 11.74 6.39 -6.50
N ILE A 56 12.48 6.72 -5.43
CA ILE A 56 12.07 6.43 -4.05
C ILE A 56 10.80 7.19 -3.66
N ALA A 57 10.70 8.48 -4.01
CA ALA A 57 9.52 9.27 -3.71
C ALA A 57 8.27 8.68 -4.38
N VAL A 58 8.41 8.14 -5.59
CA VAL A 58 7.34 7.41 -6.27
C VAL A 58 7.02 6.09 -5.55
N ALA A 59 8.03 5.30 -5.18
CA ALA A 59 7.83 4.05 -4.44
C ALA A 59 7.02 4.25 -3.14
N ARG A 60 7.28 5.35 -2.42
CA ARG A 60 6.56 5.70 -1.18
C ARG A 60 5.11 6.14 -1.38
N THR A 61 4.71 6.51 -2.60
CA THR A 61 3.31 6.87 -2.91
C THR A 61 2.52 5.71 -3.52
N CYS A 62 3.21 4.63 -3.92
CA CYS A 62 2.59 3.39 -4.37
C CYS A 62 1.67 2.78 -3.31
N ASN A 63 0.69 1.99 -3.76
CA ASN A 63 -0.32 1.39 -2.89
C ASN A 63 -0.13 -0.11 -2.75
N LEU A 64 0.65 -0.68 -3.65
CA LEU A 64 1.10 -2.04 -3.65
C LEU A 64 2.44 -2.08 -4.38
N ILE A 65 3.35 -2.94 -3.91
CA ILE A 65 4.65 -3.18 -4.56
C ILE A 65 4.70 -4.62 -5.06
N PHE A 66 5.07 -4.81 -6.32
CA PHE A 66 5.46 -6.12 -6.82
C PHE A 66 6.97 -6.27 -6.68
N ILE A 67 7.40 -7.32 -5.98
CA ILE A 67 8.82 -7.71 -5.92
C ILE A 67 8.97 -8.90 -6.85
N VAL A 68 9.48 -8.66 -8.06
CA VAL A 68 9.67 -9.70 -9.07
C VAL A 68 10.99 -10.40 -8.82
N LEU A 69 10.94 -11.72 -8.61
CA LEU A 69 12.10 -12.55 -8.31
C LEU A 69 12.19 -13.70 -9.31
N ASP A 70 13.40 -14.15 -9.59
CA ASP A 70 13.64 -15.43 -10.28
C ASP A 70 13.50 -16.58 -9.26
N VAL A 71 12.59 -17.52 -9.54
CA VAL A 71 12.35 -18.67 -8.65
C VAL A 71 13.59 -19.55 -8.43
N LEU A 72 14.55 -19.52 -9.34
CA LEU A 72 15.79 -20.31 -9.24
C LEU A 72 16.82 -19.68 -8.29
N LYS A 73 16.79 -18.36 -8.07
CA LYS A 73 17.73 -17.63 -7.19
C LYS A 73 17.07 -16.48 -6.40
N PRO A 74 15.94 -16.70 -5.69
CA PRO A 74 15.14 -15.60 -5.17
C PRO A 74 15.73 -14.94 -3.92
N LEU A 75 16.57 -15.66 -3.15
CA LEU A 75 16.94 -15.24 -1.79
C LEU A 75 17.86 -14.02 -1.75
N GLY A 76 18.86 -13.97 -2.63
CA GLY A 76 19.83 -12.85 -2.67
C GLY A 76 19.14 -11.55 -3.08
N ASP A 77 18.44 -11.58 -4.21
CA ASP A 77 17.73 -10.42 -4.75
C ASP A 77 16.63 -9.94 -3.80
N LYS A 78 15.89 -10.87 -3.17
CA LYS A 78 14.89 -10.53 -2.16
C LYS A 78 15.50 -9.74 -1.01
N ALA A 79 16.58 -10.25 -0.41
CA ALA A 79 17.19 -9.62 0.76
C ALA A 79 17.72 -8.22 0.42
N LEU A 80 18.31 -8.04 -0.77
CA LEU A 80 18.81 -6.76 -1.24
C LEU A 80 17.67 -5.74 -1.43
N ILE A 81 16.61 -6.12 -2.16
CA ILE A 81 15.46 -5.25 -2.42
C ILE A 81 14.74 -4.88 -1.11
N GLU A 82 14.56 -5.83 -0.19
CA GLU A 82 13.95 -5.57 1.12
C GLU A 82 14.77 -4.57 1.93
N ALA A 83 16.10 -4.76 2.00
CA ALA A 83 16.98 -3.87 2.75
C ALA A 83 16.94 -2.42 2.23
N GLU A 84 16.88 -2.23 0.92
CA GLU A 84 16.79 -0.90 0.31
C GLU A 84 15.44 -0.24 0.57
N LEU A 85 14.34 -0.96 0.33
CA LEU A 85 13.00 -0.44 0.60
C LEU A 85 12.85 -0.07 2.09
N GLU A 86 13.37 -0.90 3.00
CA GLU A 86 13.40 -0.60 4.43
C GLU A 86 14.27 0.60 4.76
N GLY A 87 15.44 0.74 4.12
CA GLY A 87 16.32 1.91 4.24
C GLY A 87 15.65 3.23 3.78
N PHE A 88 14.70 3.15 2.86
CA PHE A 88 13.91 4.31 2.41
C PHE A 88 12.64 4.57 3.24
N GLY A 89 12.45 3.85 4.35
CA GLY A 89 11.33 4.01 5.25
C GLY A 89 10.03 3.38 4.74
N ILE A 90 10.12 2.43 3.80
CA ILE A 90 8.99 1.58 3.39
C ILE A 90 8.99 0.33 4.29
N ARG A 91 7.81 -0.07 4.75
CA ARG A 91 7.60 -1.27 5.55
C ARG A 91 6.66 -2.20 4.80
N LEU A 92 7.23 -3.27 4.24
CA LEU A 92 6.52 -4.21 3.39
C LEU A 92 5.68 -5.16 4.23
N ASN A 93 4.39 -5.32 3.89
CA ASN A 93 3.48 -6.29 4.54
C ASN A 93 3.38 -6.18 6.08
N LYS A 94 3.75 -5.02 6.65
CA LYS A 94 3.69 -4.72 8.09
C LYS A 94 2.54 -3.75 8.38
N LYS A 95 2.04 -3.77 9.61
CA LYS A 95 1.12 -2.74 10.13
C LYS A 95 1.91 -1.76 11.01
N PRO A 96 1.45 -0.51 11.15
CA PRO A 96 2.02 0.42 12.13
C PRO A 96 2.11 -0.22 13.52
N PRO A 97 3.28 -0.16 14.18
CA PRO A 97 3.44 -0.69 15.53
C PRO A 97 2.43 -0.10 16.52
N ALA A 98 1.92 -0.91 17.44
CA ALA A 98 1.03 -0.43 18.51
C ALA A 98 1.84 0.18 19.67
N ILE A 99 2.68 1.16 19.34
CA ILE A 99 3.51 1.93 20.27
C ILE A 99 3.07 3.39 20.21
N VAL A 100 2.84 4.00 21.37
CA VAL A 100 2.53 5.42 21.48
C VAL A 100 3.71 6.12 22.14
N ALA A 101 4.35 7.02 21.41
CA ALA A 101 5.38 7.90 21.93
C ALA A 101 4.83 9.33 22.05
N ARG A 102 4.71 9.85 23.27
CA ARG A 102 4.25 11.22 23.54
C ARG A 102 5.38 12.04 24.18
N LYS A 103 5.80 13.11 23.51
CA LYS A 103 6.79 14.03 24.07
C LYS A 103 6.17 14.86 25.20
N LYS A 104 6.93 15.08 26.28
CA LYS A 104 6.57 15.91 27.43
C LYS A 104 7.52 17.09 27.55
N GLU A 105 7.13 18.11 28.30
CA GLU A 105 8.01 19.22 28.64
C GLU A 105 9.03 18.83 29.73
N ARG A 106 8.60 18.06 30.74
CA ARG A 106 9.38 17.67 31.92
C ARG A 106 9.00 16.27 32.41
N GLY A 107 9.76 15.74 33.38
CA GLY A 107 9.43 14.49 34.06
C GLY A 107 10.09 13.23 33.51
N GLY A 108 11.13 13.37 32.69
CA GLY A 108 11.95 12.26 32.21
C GLY A 108 11.21 11.29 31.28
N ILE A 109 11.83 10.13 31.06
CA ILE A 109 11.32 9.04 30.24
C ILE A 109 10.47 8.12 31.12
N ASN A 110 9.19 7.94 30.77
CA ASN A 110 8.30 6.98 31.40
C ASN A 110 7.91 5.89 30.40
N ILE A 111 8.10 4.63 30.75
CA ILE A 111 7.86 3.48 29.86
C ILE A 111 6.78 2.61 30.51
N THR A 112 5.65 2.46 29.83
CA THR A 112 4.55 1.57 30.20
C THR A 112 4.41 0.48 29.15
N HIS A 113 4.25 -0.77 29.58
CA HIS A 113 4.00 -1.90 28.68
C HIS A 113 2.78 -2.69 29.16
N THR A 114 1.90 -3.07 28.24
CA THR A 114 0.73 -3.90 28.54
C THR A 114 1.08 -5.40 28.51
N VAL A 115 2.12 -5.76 27.76
CA VAL A 115 2.60 -7.14 27.59
C VAL A 115 4.10 -7.21 27.91
N PRO A 116 4.62 -8.37 28.34
CA PRO A 116 6.05 -8.53 28.61
C PRO A 116 6.90 -8.19 27.38
N LEU A 117 7.99 -7.46 27.59
CA LEU A 117 8.97 -7.15 26.56
C LEU A 117 9.99 -8.29 26.47
N THR A 118 10.00 -8.98 25.34
CA THR A 118 10.85 -10.15 25.06
C THR A 118 12.05 -9.82 24.17
N LYS A 119 11.93 -8.79 23.34
CA LYS A 119 12.90 -8.42 22.30
C LYS A 119 13.58 -7.06 22.52
N MET A 120 13.26 -6.38 23.62
CA MET A 120 13.92 -5.14 24.02
C MET A 120 13.85 -5.00 25.54
N ASP A 121 14.81 -4.27 26.11
CA ASP A 121 14.80 -3.89 27.53
C ASP A 121 14.60 -2.39 27.75
N GLN A 122 14.45 -1.98 29.02
CA GLN A 122 14.24 -0.56 29.33
C GLN A 122 15.47 0.32 29.06
N ASP A 123 16.67 -0.25 29.08
CA ASP A 123 17.91 0.51 28.93
C ASP A 123 18.21 0.75 27.44
N GLU A 124 17.93 -0.21 26.57
CA GLU A 124 17.91 -0.08 25.12
C GLU A 124 16.90 0.99 24.68
N ILE A 125 15.68 0.98 25.23
CA ILE A 125 14.67 2.01 24.94
C ILE A 125 15.19 3.40 25.33
N ARG A 126 15.81 3.53 26.51
CA ARG A 126 16.40 4.80 26.97
C ARG A 126 17.57 5.24 26.10
N ALA A 127 18.41 4.32 25.65
CA ALA A 127 19.55 4.60 24.78
C ALA A 127 19.07 5.18 23.44
N VAL A 128 18.10 4.51 22.80
CA VAL A 128 17.48 4.97 21.54
C VAL A 128 16.87 6.35 21.74
N LEU A 129 16.05 6.56 22.77
CA LEU A 129 15.46 7.87 23.05
C LEU A 129 16.49 8.97 23.30
N GLY A 130 17.62 8.63 23.94
CA GLY A 130 18.75 9.54 24.15
C GLY A 130 19.37 9.99 22.82
N GLU A 131 19.56 9.05 21.90
CA GLU A 131 20.10 9.30 20.56
C GLU A 131 19.20 10.24 19.73
N TYR A 132 17.87 10.06 19.86
CA TYR A 132 16.85 10.93 19.26
C TYR A 132 16.58 12.23 20.04
N LYS A 133 17.38 12.54 21.08
CA LYS A 133 17.26 13.75 21.91
C LYS A 133 15.88 13.90 22.58
N MET A 134 15.26 12.79 22.97
CA MET A 134 13.96 12.74 23.63
C MET A 134 14.06 12.54 25.14
N ALA A 135 14.55 13.57 25.85
CA ALA A 135 14.77 13.50 27.30
C ALA A 135 13.49 13.40 28.14
N ASN A 136 12.35 13.87 27.64
CA ASN A 136 11.07 13.86 28.34
C ASN A 136 9.99 13.26 27.42
N CYS A 137 9.58 12.03 27.69
CA CYS A 137 8.53 11.36 26.91
C CYS A 137 7.82 10.26 27.71
N ASP A 138 6.58 9.98 27.31
CA ASP A 138 5.83 8.79 27.72
C ASP A 138 5.80 7.82 26.55
N ILE A 139 6.31 6.61 26.75
CA ILE A 139 6.17 5.48 25.83
C ILE A 139 5.15 4.51 26.40
N ALA A 140 4.14 4.16 25.60
CA ALA A 140 3.24 3.06 25.88
C ALA A 140 3.34 1.99 24.79
N ILE A 141 3.80 0.79 25.16
CA ILE A 141 3.95 -0.38 24.26
C ILE A 141 2.77 -1.32 24.49
N ARG A 142 1.98 -1.56 23.45
CA ARG A 142 0.77 -2.42 23.50
C ARG A 142 0.85 -3.65 22.61
N GLN A 143 1.97 -3.88 21.93
CA GLN A 143 2.18 -5.04 21.07
C GLN A 143 3.13 -6.05 21.70
N VAL A 144 2.89 -7.33 21.41
CA VAL A 144 3.80 -8.43 21.77
C VAL A 144 5.01 -8.35 20.85
N ASP A 145 6.18 -8.72 21.37
CA ASP A 145 7.42 -8.83 20.58
C ASP A 145 7.83 -7.54 19.84
N ALA A 146 7.54 -6.38 20.41
CA ALA A 146 8.02 -5.10 19.88
C ALA A 146 9.55 -5.09 19.79
N THR A 147 10.08 -4.65 18.64
CA THR A 147 11.53 -4.51 18.43
C THR A 147 12.00 -3.06 18.53
N ILE A 148 13.30 -2.85 18.68
CA ILE A 148 13.90 -1.51 18.67
C ILE A 148 13.55 -0.77 17.37
N ASP A 149 13.55 -1.48 16.24
CA ASP A 149 13.18 -0.90 14.94
C ASP A 149 11.73 -0.40 14.91
N ASP A 150 10.80 -1.09 15.57
CA ASP A 150 9.41 -0.63 15.71
C ASP A 150 9.31 0.67 16.51
N LEU A 151 10.13 0.82 17.56
CA LEU A 151 10.21 2.05 18.34
C LEU A 151 10.79 3.19 17.49
N VAL A 152 11.87 2.93 16.75
CA VAL A 152 12.47 3.89 15.82
C VAL A 152 11.46 4.33 14.76
N ASP A 153 10.70 3.40 14.19
CA ASP A 153 9.65 3.70 13.21
C ASP A 153 8.60 4.68 13.76
N VAL A 154 8.19 4.51 15.01
CA VAL A 154 7.23 5.39 15.68
C VAL A 154 7.83 6.75 16.04
N ILE A 155 9.11 6.79 16.45
CA ILE A 155 9.81 8.05 16.77
C ILE A 155 10.02 8.88 15.51
N GLU A 156 10.45 8.27 14.41
CA GLU A 156 10.68 8.98 13.15
C GLU A 156 9.37 9.45 12.49
N GLY A 157 8.29 8.67 12.59
CA GLY A 157 6.95 9.04 12.12
C GLY A 157 6.82 9.27 10.61
N ASN A 158 7.87 9.02 9.82
CA ASN A 158 7.93 9.24 8.38
C ASN A 158 7.79 7.93 7.58
N ARG A 159 7.50 6.80 8.23
CA ARG A 159 7.39 5.48 7.62
C ARG A 159 6.10 5.33 6.84
N VAL A 160 6.17 4.56 5.74
CA VAL A 160 5.01 4.17 4.94
C VAL A 160 4.87 2.65 4.96
N TYR A 161 3.65 2.16 5.19
CA TYR A 161 3.34 0.74 5.28
C TYR A 161 2.60 0.33 4.02
N ILE A 162 3.24 -0.51 3.20
CA ILE A 162 2.74 -0.83 1.85
C ILE A 162 2.65 -2.36 1.72
N PRO A 163 1.51 -2.92 1.28
CA PRO A 163 1.43 -4.33 0.95
C PRO A 163 2.35 -4.65 -0.24
N ALA A 164 2.97 -5.82 -0.20
CA ALA A 164 3.85 -6.28 -1.26
C ALA A 164 3.54 -7.72 -1.65
N ILE A 165 3.60 -8.00 -2.96
CA ILE A 165 3.44 -9.34 -3.52
C ILE A 165 4.79 -9.76 -4.10
N TYR A 166 5.30 -10.91 -3.65
CA TYR A 166 6.49 -11.54 -4.22
C TYR A 166 6.09 -12.33 -5.46
N VAL A 167 6.43 -11.80 -6.62
CA VAL A 167 6.13 -12.42 -7.91
C VAL A 167 7.27 -13.35 -8.27
N LEU A 168 7.07 -14.65 -8.09
CA LEU A 168 8.09 -15.68 -8.34
C LEU A 168 8.01 -16.11 -9.80
N ASN A 169 8.84 -15.51 -10.65
CA ASN A 169 8.82 -15.73 -12.09
C ASN A 169 9.68 -16.94 -12.50
N LYS A 170 9.47 -17.42 -13.73
CA LYS A 170 10.16 -18.56 -14.37
C LYS A 170 9.75 -19.93 -13.83
N ILE A 171 8.47 -20.10 -13.48
CA ILE A 171 7.96 -21.42 -13.05
C ILE A 171 7.97 -22.48 -14.15
N ASP A 172 8.23 -22.10 -15.41
CA ASP A 172 8.48 -23.05 -16.50
C ASP A 172 9.76 -23.88 -16.29
N ALA A 173 10.62 -23.51 -15.34
CA ALA A 173 11.86 -24.21 -15.01
C ALA A 173 11.77 -25.14 -13.77
N ILE A 174 10.59 -25.28 -13.14
CA ILE A 174 10.40 -26.08 -11.92
C ILE A 174 9.34 -27.17 -12.12
N SER A 175 9.30 -28.16 -11.22
CA SER A 175 8.28 -29.21 -11.23
C SER A 175 6.95 -28.75 -10.60
N ILE A 176 5.89 -29.54 -10.80
CA ILE A 176 4.56 -29.29 -10.20
C ILE A 176 4.64 -29.41 -8.67
N GLU A 177 5.41 -30.37 -8.15
CA GLU A 177 5.59 -30.55 -6.70
C GLU A 177 6.33 -29.35 -6.08
N GLU A 178 7.30 -28.78 -6.79
CA GLU A 178 7.99 -27.56 -6.36
C GLU A 178 7.05 -26.35 -6.38
N LEU A 179 6.18 -26.24 -7.38
CA LEU A 179 5.17 -25.19 -7.49
C LEU A 179 4.22 -25.19 -6.27
N ASP A 180 3.76 -26.35 -5.81
CA ASP A 180 2.91 -26.48 -4.62
C ASP A 180 3.59 -25.98 -3.33
N LEU A 181 4.92 -26.08 -3.25
CA LEU A 181 5.67 -25.54 -2.12
C LEU A 181 5.71 -24.02 -2.13
N LEU A 182 5.69 -23.38 -3.32
CA LEU A 182 5.71 -21.93 -3.43
C LEU A 182 4.43 -21.29 -2.89
N TYR A 183 3.27 -21.94 -3.05
CA TYR A 183 2.00 -21.47 -2.49
C TYR A 183 1.97 -21.43 -0.95
N LYS A 184 2.89 -22.14 -0.28
CA LYS A 184 3.04 -22.08 1.18
C LYS A 184 3.75 -20.80 1.64
N ILE A 185 4.43 -20.11 0.74
CA ILE A 185 5.13 -18.86 1.05
C ILE A 185 4.08 -17.74 1.10
N PRO A 186 4.02 -16.95 2.19
CA PRO A 186 3.01 -15.90 2.32
C PRO A 186 3.28 -14.76 1.33
N ASN A 187 2.22 -14.19 0.78
CA ASN A 187 2.26 -13.06 -0.15
C ASN A 187 3.06 -13.33 -1.44
N SER A 188 3.22 -14.58 -1.85
CA SER A 188 3.86 -14.90 -3.13
C SER A 188 2.87 -15.39 -4.18
N VAL A 189 3.13 -15.03 -5.43
CA VAL A 189 2.40 -15.56 -6.59
C VAL A 189 3.42 -16.11 -7.59
N PRO A 190 3.43 -17.44 -7.82
CA PRO A 190 4.25 -18.06 -8.85
C PRO A 190 3.71 -17.77 -10.24
N ILE A 191 4.52 -17.28 -11.17
CA ILE A 191 4.12 -16.96 -12.55
C ILE A 191 5.14 -17.43 -13.59
N SER A 192 4.70 -17.56 -14.84
CA SER A 192 5.62 -17.55 -16.00
C SER A 192 5.25 -16.39 -16.91
N SER A 193 6.08 -15.34 -16.93
CA SER A 193 5.88 -14.22 -17.85
C SER A 193 6.07 -14.61 -19.32
N LYS A 194 6.83 -15.68 -19.57
CA LYS A 194 7.10 -16.21 -20.91
C LYS A 194 5.84 -16.89 -21.45
N GLU A 195 5.37 -17.90 -20.73
CA GLU A 195 4.21 -18.74 -21.11
C GLU A 195 2.85 -18.13 -20.71
N TRP A 196 2.86 -17.00 -19.99
CA TRP A 196 1.67 -16.30 -19.51
C TRP A 196 0.82 -17.11 -18.52
N LEU A 197 1.49 -17.82 -17.61
CA LEU A 197 0.86 -18.64 -16.57
C LEU A 197 0.65 -17.83 -15.27
N ASN A 198 -0.48 -18.06 -14.60
CA ASN A 198 -0.89 -17.47 -13.31
C ASN A 198 -0.92 -15.93 -13.26
N ILE A 199 -1.07 -15.28 -14.42
CA ILE A 199 -1.16 -13.82 -14.49
C ILE A 199 -2.54 -13.32 -14.06
N ASP A 200 -3.58 -14.11 -14.33
CA ASP A 200 -4.93 -13.94 -13.80
C ASP A 200 -4.93 -14.00 -12.26
N GLU A 201 -4.29 -15.01 -11.68
CA GLU A 201 -4.13 -15.10 -10.21
C GLU A 201 -3.38 -13.87 -9.66
N LEU A 202 -2.31 -13.42 -10.32
CA LEU A 202 -1.58 -12.21 -9.91
C LEU A 202 -2.49 -10.97 -9.91
N ILE A 203 -3.39 -10.84 -10.90
CA ILE A 203 -4.33 -9.72 -10.99
C ILE A 203 -5.37 -9.80 -9.85
N ASP A 204 -5.89 -10.99 -9.55
CA ASP A 204 -6.87 -11.19 -8.49
C ASP A 204 -6.25 -10.92 -7.10
N VAL A 205 -5.05 -11.42 -6.84
CA VAL A 205 -4.32 -11.16 -5.60
C VAL A 205 -3.95 -9.67 -5.48
N MET A 206 -3.57 -9.02 -6.59
CA MET A 206 -3.36 -7.57 -6.61
C MET A 206 -4.64 -6.81 -6.23
N TRP A 207 -5.79 -7.20 -6.80
CA TRP A 207 -7.08 -6.58 -6.51
C TRP A 207 -7.44 -6.66 -5.03
N ASP A 208 -7.33 -7.86 -4.45
CA ASP A 208 -7.59 -8.10 -3.03
C ASP A 208 -6.65 -7.27 -2.13
N LYS A 209 -5.35 -7.26 -2.45
CA LYS A 209 -4.35 -6.53 -1.67
C LYS A 209 -4.45 -5.01 -1.75
N LEU A 210 -4.98 -4.47 -2.85
CA LEU A 210 -5.21 -3.03 -2.98
C LEU A 210 -6.39 -2.53 -2.13
N ASP A 211 -7.29 -3.44 -1.71
CA ASP A 211 -8.42 -3.18 -0.81
C ASP A 211 -9.21 -1.92 -1.23
N LEU A 212 -9.59 -1.90 -2.51
CA LEU A 212 -10.27 -0.78 -3.16
C LEU A 212 -11.79 -0.85 -2.95
N VAL A 213 -12.40 0.32 -2.98
CA VAL A 213 -13.86 0.50 -2.86
C VAL A 213 -14.34 1.19 -4.13
N ARG A 214 -15.12 0.49 -4.94
CA ARG A 214 -15.74 1.02 -6.16
C ARG A 214 -17.09 1.61 -5.81
N VAL A 215 -17.30 2.86 -6.17
CA VAL A 215 -18.55 3.58 -5.93
C VAL A 215 -19.13 4.03 -7.27
N TYR A 216 -20.38 3.65 -7.53
CA TYR A 216 -21.07 3.95 -8.77
C TYR A 216 -21.90 5.22 -8.64
N THR A 217 -21.78 6.11 -9.62
CA THR A 217 -22.57 7.35 -9.63
C THR A 217 -23.95 7.09 -10.20
N LYS A 218 -24.97 7.67 -9.57
CA LYS A 218 -26.35 7.66 -10.07
C LYS A 218 -26.89 9.08 -10.15
N PRO A 219 -26.97 9.68 -11.35
CA PRO A 219 -27.64 10.96 -11.53
C PRO A 219 -29.14 10.86 -11.23
N ARG A 220 -29.73 11.97 -10.77
CA ARG A 220 -31.16 12.00 -10.42
C ARG A 220 -32.01 11.78 -11.69
N GLY A 221 -32.86 10.76 -11.67
CA GLY A 221 -33.72 10.40 -12.80
C GLY A 221 -33.10 9.41 -13.80
N ASN A 222 -31.81 9.07 -13.66
CA ASN A 222 -31.13 8.10 -14.51
C ASN A 222 -30.81 6.80 -13.75
N ALA A 223 -30.53 5.75 -14.52
CA ALA A 223 -29.94 4.53 -13.98
C ALA A 223 -28.50 4.79 -13.50
N PRO A 224 -27.98 4.00 -12.55
CA PRO A 224 -26.58 4.05 -12.16
C PRO A 224 -25.66 3.72 -13.34
N ASP A 225 -24.51 4.40 -13.42
CA ASP A 225 -23.46 4.05 -14.36
C ASP A 225 -22.51 3.02 -13.72
N TYR A 226 -22.52 1.79 -14.24
CA TYR A 226 -21.66 0.70 -13.80
C TYR A 226 -20.35 0.56 -14.59
N THR A 227 -20.14 1.40 -15.61
CA THR A 227 -18.98 1.28 -16.52
C THR A 227 -17.73 2.02 -16.02
N SER A 228 -17.95 3.09 -15.24
CA SER A 228 -16.93 4.00 -14.72
C SER A 228 -17.14 4.26 -13.23
N PRO A 229 -16.77 3.30 -12.36
CA PRO A 229 -16.79 3.53 -10.92
C PRO A 229 -15.77 4.59 -10.51
N VAL A 230 -16.11 5.34 -9.47
CA VAL A 230 -15.13 6.12 -8.70
C VAL A 230 -14.45 5.16 -7.73
N VAL A 231 -13.12 5.11 -7.77
CA VAL A 231 -12.33 4.15 -6.98
C VAL A 231 -11.72 4.86 -5.79
N LEU A 232 -12.07 4.40 -4.60
CA LEU A 232 -11.58 4.89 -3.31
C LEU A 232 -10.76 3.80 -2.62
N ARG A 233 -10.04 4.16 -1.55
CA ARG A 233 -9.34 3.20 -0.70
C ARG A 233 -10.16 2.92 0.54
N LYS A 234 -10.15 1.69 1.01
CA LYS A 234 -10.75 1.37 2.30
C LYS A 234 -10.08 2.16 3.44
N GLY A 235 -10.90 2.70 4.33
CA GLY A 235 -10.47 3.65 5.37
C GLY A 235 -10.36 5.11 4.93
N ARG A 236 -10.41 5.39 3.61
CA ARG A 236 -10.60 6.72 2.99
C ARG A 236 -11.66 6.64 1.91
N SER A 237 -12.80 6.08 2.29
CA SER A 237 -13.95 5.84 1.42
C SER A 237 -15.20 6.56 1.93
N SER A 238 -15.04 7.71 2.59
CA SER A 238 -16.19 8.50 3.02
C SER A 238 -16.92 9.14 1.83
N VAL A 239 -18.17 9.58 2.04
CA VAL A 239 -18.89 10.40 1.05
C VAL A 239 -18.13 11.69 0.75
N GLU A 240 -17.40 12.25 1.72
CA GLU A 240 -16.50 13.37 1.50
C GLU A 240 -15.37 13.03 0.53
N ASP A 241 -14.69 11.91 0.74
CA ASP A 241 -13.62 11.43 -0.13
C ASP A 241 -14.12 11.19 -1.56
N PHE A 242 -15.31 10.58 -1.69
CA PHE A 242 -16.01 10.41 -2.96
C PHE A 242 -16.31 11.74 -3.67
N CYS A 243 -16.74 12.76 -2.92
CA CYS A 243 -16.97 14.09 -3.49
C CYS A 243 -15.65 14.71 -3.95
N HIS A 244 -14.59 14.60 -3.16
CA HIS A 244 -13.27 15.13 -3.48
C HIS A 244 -12.60 14.46 -4.68
N SER A 245 -12.83 13.16 -4.90
CA SER A 245 -12.33 12.44 -6.07
C SER A 245 -13.01 12.89 -7.37
N ILE A 246 -14.26 13.38 -7.31
CA ILE A 246 -14.96 13.95 -8.47
C ILE A 246 -14.55 15.42 -8.64
N HIS A 247 -14.78 16.25 -7.62
CA HIS A 247 -14.40 17.66 -7.63
C HIS A 247 -14.47 18.29 -6.23
N LYS A 248 -13.44 19.07 -5.85
CA LYS A 248 -13.29 19.67 -4.51
C LYS A 248 -14.47 20.53 -4.03
N GLU A 249 -15.25 21.11 -4.94
CA GLU A 249 -16.40 21.95 -4.58
C GLU A 249 -17.69 21.18 -4.29
N ILE A 250 -17.77 19.91 -4.72
CA ILE A 250 -18.99 19.11 -4.57
C ILE A 250 -19.31 18.89 -3.09
N ALA A 251 -18.29 18.60 -2.28
CA ALA A 251 -18.44 18.41 -0.83
C ALA A 251 -19.04 19.66 -0.15
N LYS A 252 -18.58 20.86 -0.54
CA LYS A 252 -19.06 22.14 0.03
C LYS A 252 -20.52 22.44 -0.29
N ASN A 253 -20.94 22.08 -1.50
CA ASN A 253 -22.29 22.34 -2.00
C ASN A 253 -23.27 21.19 -1.74
N MET A 254 -22.83 20.10 -1.13
CA MET A 254 -23.69 18.97 -0.80
C MET A 254 -24.69 19.34 0.31
N LYS A 255 -25.96 18.99 0.11
CA LYS A 255 -27.00 19.00 1.15
C LYS A 255 -27.08 17.65 1.86
N TYR A 256 -27.14 16.57 1.09
CA TYR A 256 -27.06 15.18 1.54
C TYR A 256 -26.69 14.28 0.36
N ALA A 257 -26.22 13.06 0.65
CA ALA A 257 -26.09 12.00 -0.34
C ALA A 257 -27.17 10.94 -0.10
N VAL A 258 -27.60 10.26 -1.17
CA VAL A 258 -28.43 9.05 -1.08
C VAL A 258 -27.58 7.88 -1.51
N VAL A 259 -27.46 6.87 -0.64
CA VAL A 259 -26.64 5.69 -0.86
C VAL A 259 -27.52 4.44 -0.93
N TRP A 260 -27.22 3.57 -1.89
CA TRP A 260 -27.79 2.22 -2.00
C TRP A 260 -26.64 1.22 -2.04
N GLY A 261 -26.69 0.21 -1.18
CA GLY A 261 -25.67 -0.84 -1.11
C GLY A 261 -25.51 -1.35 0.32
N SER A 262 -24.42 -2.05 0.59
CA SER A 262 -24.19 -2.70 1.89
C SER A 262 -23.93 -1.71 3.02
N SER A 263 -23.38 -0.52 2.73
CA SER A 263 -23.19 0.52 3.74
C SER A 263 -24.51 1.19 4.19
N ALA A 264 -25.58 1.04 3.40
CA ALA A 264 -26.89 1.61 3.70
C ALA A 264 -27.76 0.59 4.44
N LYS A 265 -28.33 1.02 5.58
CA LYS A 265 -29.26 0.18 6.39
C LYS A 265 -30.59 -0.09 5.69
N HIS A 266 -30.96 0.71 4.68
CA HIS A 266 -32.24 0.62 4.00
C HIS A 266 -32.05 0.41 2.50
N SER A 267 -32.58 -0.70 1.97
CA SER A 267 -32.44 -1.09 0.56
C SER A 267 -33.09 -0.10 -0.43
N ARG A 268 -34.00 0.77 0.05
CA ARG A 268 -34.65 1.80 -0.78
C ARG A 268 -33.80 3.07 -0.96
N GLY A 269 -32.64 3.12 -0.34
CA GLY A 269 -31.74 4.27 -0.34
C GLY A 269 -31.80 5.00 0.99
N GLN A 270 -30.63 5.23 1.58
CA GLN A 270 -30.48 5.96 2.84
C GLN A 270 -29.92 7.34 2.58
N LYS A 271 -30.49 8.37 3.23
CA LYS A 271 -29.90 9.71 3.26
C LYS A 271 -28.76 9.73 4.27
N VAL A 272 -27.59 10.18 3.83
CA VAL A 272 -26.37 10.20 4.63
C VAL A 272 -25.64 11.55 4.50
N GLY A 273 -24.77 11.83 5.47
CA GLY A 273 -23.87 12.98 5.48
C GLY A 273 -22.51 12.67 4.84
N LEU A 274 -21.57 13.61 4.99
CA LEU A 274 -20.19 13.50 4.46
C LEU A 274 -19.37 12.40 5.14
N GLU A 275 -19.56 12.24 6.46
CA GLU A 275 -18.83 11.28 7.30
C GLU A 275 -19.21 9.81 7.08
N HIS A 276 -20.22 9.54 6.24
CA HIS A 276 -20.69 8.17 6.00
C HIS A 276 -19.64 7.40 5.21
N ALA A 277 -19.19 6.27 5.76
CA ALA A 277 -18.26 5.37 5.10
C ALA A 277 -18.97 4.53 4.04
N LEU A 278 -18.47 4.58 2.80
CA LEU A 278 -18.94 3.79 1.68
C LEU A 278 -18.24 2.44 1.65
N GLU A 279 -18.96 1.44 1.14
CA GLU A 279 -18.50 0.08 0.90
C GLU A 279 -18.44 -0.23 -0.60
N ASP A 280 -17.76 -1.32 -0.96
CA ASP A 280 -17.58 -1.69 -2.37
C ASP A 280 -18.93 -1.94 -3.05
N GLU A 281 -19.04 -1.47 -4.29
CA GLU A 281 -20.23 -1.51 -5.14
C GLU A 281 -21.41 -0.64 -4.68
N ASP A 282 -21.22 0.24 -3.70
CA ASP A 282 -22.24 1.23 -3.33
C ASP A 282 -22.59 2.16 -4.51
N VAL A 283 -23.87 2.50 -4.60
CA VAL A 283 -24.40 3.48 -5.56
C VAL A 283 -24.70 4.78 -4.84
N VAL A 284 -24.23 5.91 -5.36
CA VAL A 284 -24.35 7.22 -4.71
C VAL A 284 -25.00 8.25 -5.63
N THR A 285 -25.99 8.96 -5.10
CA THR A 285 -26.53 10.19 -5.68
C THR A 285 -26.25 11.37 -4.76
N ILE A 286 -25.56 12.38 -5.26
CA ILE A 286 -25.31 13.62 -4.53
C ILE A 286 -26.46 14.61 -4.77
N VAL A 287 -27.04 15.14 -3.69
CA VAL A 287 -28.03 16.22 -3.76
C VAL A 287 -27.39 17.52 -3.28
N LYS A 288 -27.34 18.51 -4.17
CA LYS A 288 -26.80 19.85 -3.87
C LYS A 288 -27.83 20.69 -3.10
N LYS A 289 -27.33 21.69 -2.38
CA LYS A 289 -28.16 22.68 -1.66
C LYS A 289 -29.06 23.48 -2.59
#